data_AF-A0A7S1C8H2-F1
#
_entry.id   AF-A0A7S1C8H2-F1
#
_cell.length_a   1.000
_cell.length_b   1.000
_cell.length_c   1.000
_cell.angle_alpha   90.00
_cell.angle_beta   90.00
_cell.angle_gamma   90.00
#
_symmetry.space_group_name_H-M   'P 1'
#
loop_
_entity.id
_entity.type
_entity.pdbx_description
1 polymer ?
#
loop_
_entity_poly.entity_id
_entity_poly.type
_entity_poly.pdbx_seq_one_letter_code
_entity_poly.pdbx_strand_id
1 'polypeptide(L)'
;CREMGEWLAKDERNVVAVHCKAGKGRTGVIVACFLIYSGVIYDDKSAPADLARTALLTFLERRGQGVKYPSQQRTCVYFAEVVCNWIRRHRVVGVHEGGGGAADAADEASGDGGAAGPLRVRVRSMSDGAGAAVDAS
;
A
#
# COMPACT_ATOMS: atom_id res chain seq x y z
N CYS A 1 0.12 1.08 -10.70
CA CYS A 1 0.53 0.84 -9.30
C CYS A 1 1.96 0.33 -9.21
N ARG A 2 2.34 -0.74 -9.92
CA ARG A 2 3.71 -1.25 -9.94
C ARG A 2 4.76 -0.17 -10.21
N GLU A 3 4.64 0.57 -11.32
CA GLU A 3 5.57 1.66 -11.66
C GLU A 3 5.66 2.74 -10.59
N MET A 4 4.52 3.15 -10.00
CA MET A 4 4.52 4.11 -8.88
C MET A 4 5.26 3.55 -7.66
N GLY A 5 5.05 2.27 -7.35
CA GLY A 5 5.74 1.58 -6.26
C GLY A 5 7.25 1.47 -6.50
N GLU A 6 7.66 1.10 -7.72
CA GLU A 6 9.07 1.03 -8.11
C GLU A 6 9.73 2.41 -8.07
N TRP A 7 9.05 3.45 -8.55
CA TRP A 7 9.56 4.83 -8.47
C TRP A 7 9.77 5.26 -7.03
N LEU A 8 8.77 5.05 -6.16
CA LEU A 8 8.87 5.41 -4.74
C LEU A 8 9.91 4.57 -3.98
N ALA A 9 10.19 3.34 -4.42
CA ALA A 9 11.20 2.48 -3.81
C ALA A 9 12.65 2.86 -4.19
N LYS A 10 12.86 3.64 -5.25
CA LYS A 10 14.21 4.00 -5.73
C LYS A 10 14.92 5.02 -4.82
N ASP A 11 14.20 5.97 -4.24
CA ASP A 11 14.74 7.02 -3.36
C ASP A 11 13.63 7.50 -2.43
N GLU A 12 13.93 7.71 -1.14
CA GLU A 12 12.95 8.16 -0.14
C GLU A 12 12.44 9.58 -0.40
N ARG A 13 13.16 10.36 -1.20
CA ARG A 13 12.76 11.70 -1.64
C ARG A 13 11.87 11.68 -2.87
N ASN A 14 11.65 10.52 -3.49
CA ASN A 14 10.81 10.44 -4.67
C ASN A 14 9.35 10.69 -4.31
N VAL A 15 8.68 11.47 -5.16
CA VAL A 15 7.26 11.80 -5.03
C VAL A 15 6.53 11.39 -6.30
N VAL A 16 5.31 10.90 -6.17
CA VAL A 16 4.40 10.65 -7.29
C VAL A 16 3.28 11.69 -7.27
N ALA A 17 3.17 12.48 -8.33
CA ALA A 17 2.07 13.42 -8.53
C ALA A 17 1.01 12.81 -9.46
N VAL A 18 -0.15 12.44 -8.91
CA VAL A 18 -1.30 11.96 -9.70
C VAL A 18 -2.31 13.10 -9.87
N HIS A 19 -2.67 13.42 -11.11
CA HIS A 19 -3.67 14.45 -11.38
C HIS A 19 -4.65 14.05 -12.48
N CYS A 20 -5.79 14.72 -12.46
CA CYS A 20 -6.73 14.79 -13.58
C CYS A 20 -7.23 16.23 -13.64
N LYS A 21 -8.14 16.57 -14.57
CA LYS A 21 -8.62 17.96 -14.72
C LYS A 21 -9.08 18.62 -13.42
N ALA A 22 -9.77 17.87 -12.55
CA ALA A 22 -10.30 18.38 -11.28
C ALA A 22 -9.65 17.75 -10.03
N GLY A 23 -8.74 16.78 -10.20
CA GLY A 23 -8.11 16.07 -9.08
C GLY A 23 -9.03 15.18 -8.22
N LYS A 24 -10.26 14.87 -8.68
CA LYS A 24 -11.28 14.15 -7.88
C LYS A 24 -11.41 12.67 -8.25
N GLY A 25 -12.23 12.34 -9.24
CA GLY A 25 -12.63 10.96 -9.55
C GLY A 25 -11.49 10.04 -10.00
N ARG A 26 -10.89 10.32 -11.18
CA ARG A 26 -9.80 9.49 -11.72
C ARG A 26 -8.58 9.46 -10.79
N THR A 27 -8.24 10.61 -10.21
CA THR A 27 -7.16 10.71 -9.23
C THR A 27 -7.44 9.86 -7.99
N GLY A 28 -8.65 9.95 -7.42
CA GLY A 28 -9.05 9.20 -6.25
C GLY A 28 -9.05 7.69 -6.48
N VAL A 29 -9.46 7.22 -7.66
CA VAL A 29 -9.36 5.80 -8.02
C VAL A 29 -7.92 5.33 -8.01
N ILE A 30 -7.01 6.04 -8.70
CA ILE A 30 -5.61 5.64 -8.78
C ILE A 30 -4.93 5.67 -7.41
N VAL A 31 -5.21 6.69 -6.59
CA VAL A 31 -4.66 6.79 -5.24
C VAL A 31 -5.21 5.69 -4.33
N ALA A 32 -6.52 5.41 -4.35
CA ALA A 32 -7.13 4.35 -3.56
C ALA A 32 -6.56 2.96 -3.93
N CYS A 33 -6.48 2.65 -5.23
CA CYS A 33 -5.84 1.42 -5.69
C CYS A 33 -4.37 1.34 -5.27
N PHE A 34 -3.65 2.46 -5.26
CA PHE A 34 -2.26 2.47 -4.84
C PHE A 34 -2.09 2.22 -3.34
N LEU A 35 -2.94 2.79 -2.48
CA LEU A 35 -2.92 2.55 -1.03
C LEU A 35 -3.15 1.07 -0.67
N ILE A 36 -4.00 0.39 -1.44
CA ILE A 36 -4.23 -1.06 -1.29
C ILE A 36 -3.01 -1.83 -1.81
N TYR A 37 -2.51 -1.49 -3.00
CA TYR A 37 -1.35 -2.14 -3.60
C TYR A 37 -0.08 -2.03 -2.74
N SER A 38 0.15 -0.88 -2.10
CA SER A 38 1.32 -0.65 -1.25
C SER A 38 1.22 -1.32 0.12
N GLY A 39 0.08 -1.93 0.45
CA GLY A 39 -0.16 -2.56 1.75
C GLY A 39 -0.44 -1.57 2.88
N VAL A 40 -0.52 -0.26 2.61
CA VAL A 40 -0.91 0.76 3.61
C VAL A 40 -2.33 0.50 4.09
N ILE A 41 -3.23 0.10 3.18
CA ILE A 41 -4.58 -0.34 3.48
C ILE A 41 -4.68 -1.80 3.07
N TYR A 42 -4.31 -2.68 4.00
CA TYR A 42 -4.45 -4.12 3.84
C TYR A 42 -4.67 -4.78 5.19
N ASP A 43 -5.63 -5.70 5.23
CA ASP A 43 -5.85 -6.64 6.33
C ASP A 43 -6.33 -7.96 5.72
N ASP A 44 -5.72 -9.07 6.14
CA ASP A 44 -5.98 -10.39 5.54
C ASP A 44 -7.41 -10.87 5.78
N LYS A 45 -8.01 -10.46 6.91
CA LYS A 45 -9.36 -10.85 7.33
C LYS A 45 -10.45 -9.98 6.69
N SER A 46 -10.10 -8.79 6.23
CA SER A 46 -11.03 -7.84 5.65
C SER A 46 -11.48 -8.26 4.25
N ALA A 47 -12.75 -7.96 3.92
CA ALA A 47 -13.24 -8.16 2.57
C ALA A 47 -12.63 -7.11 1.62
N PRO A 48 -12.36 -7.45 0.34
CA PRO A 48 -11.83 -6.49 -0.63
C PRO A 48 -12.67 -5.21 -0.78
N ALA A 49 -14.00 -5.32 -0.63
CA ALA A 49 -14.90 -4.19 -0.66
C ALA A 49 -14.67 -3.22 0.53
N ASP A 50 -14.36 -3.74 1.71
CA ASP A 50 -14.07 -2.93 2.90
C ASP A 50 -12.73 -2.21 2.75
N LEU A 51 -11.71 -2.89 2.22
CA LEU A 51 -10.42 -2.26 1.90
C LEU A 51 -10.57 -1.13 0.88
N ALA A 52 -11.33 -1.37 -0.19
CA ALA A 52 -11.64 -0.37 -1.20
C ALA A 52 -12.41 0.82 -0.60
N ARG A 53 -13.39 0.56 0.27
CA ARG A 53 -14.14 1.59 0.98
C ARG A 53 -13.22 2.45 1.85
N THR A 54 -12.37 1.81 2.66
CA THR A 54 -11.40 2.49 3.53
C THR A 54 -10.46 3.36 2.69
N ALA A 55 -9.91 2.84 1.59
CA ALA A 55 -9.02 3.62 0.72
C ALA A 55 -9.70 4.84 0.08
N LEU A 56 -10.97 4.70 -0.34
CA LEU A 56 -11.75 5.80 -0.88
C LEU A 56 -12.10 6.85 0.19
N LEU A 57 -12.39 6.42 1.43
CA LEU A 57 -12.63 7.30 2.57
C LEU A 57 -11.35 8.05 2.97
N THR A 58 -10.21 7.37 3.04
CA THR A 58 -8.91 8.00 3.29
C THR A 58 -8.60 9.08 2.26
N PHE A 59 -8.89 8.83 0.98
CA PHE A 59 -8.75 9.85 -0.06
C PHE A 59 -9.70 11.03 0.15
N LEU A 60 -10.98 10.77 0.45
CA LEU A 60 -11.98 11.79 0.72
C LEU A 60 -11.57 12.68 1.90
N GLU A 61 -11.16 12.10 3.02
CA GLU A 61 -10.76 12.83 4.23
C GLU A 61 -9.56 13.74 3.96
N ARG A 62 -8.55 13.24 3.24
CA ARG A 62 -7.33 14.01 2.95
C ARG A 62 -7.51 15.08 1.88
N ARG A 63 -8.45 14.89 0.93
CA ARG A 63 -8.68 15.84 -0.17
C ARG A 63 -9.91 16.73 0.01
N GLY A 64 -10.81 16.41 0.94
CA GLY A 64 -12.13 17.02 1.09
C GLY A 64 -13.12 16.68 -0.04
N GLN A 65 -12.69 15.92 -1.05
CA GLN A 65 -13.50 15.55 -2.22
C GLN A 65 -13.20 14.12 -2.64
N GLY A 66 -14.26 13.31 -2.72
CA GLY A 66 -14.15 11.88 -3.00
C GLY A 66 -14.46 11.50 -4.44
N VAL A 67 -14.45 10.19 -4.68
CA VAL A 67 -14.86 9.58 -5.95
C VAL A 67 -16.39 9.50 -5.98
N LYS A 68 -17.05 10.36 -6.76
CA LYS A 68 -18.52 10.47 -6.79
C LYS A 68 -19.21 9.28 -7.46
N TYR A 69 -18.65 8.77 -8.56
CA TYR A 69 -19.39 7.87 -9.44
C TYR A 69 -19.25 6.41 -8.98
N PRO A 70 -20.36 5.65 -8.83
CA PRO A 70 -20.31 4.26 -8.40
C PRO A 70 -19.46 3.36 -9.31
N SER A 71 -19.43 3.62 -10.62
CA SER A 71 -18.57 2.88 -11.55
C SER A 71 -17.09 3.00 -11.20
N GLN A 72 -16.63 4.19 -10.81
CA GLN A 72 -15.25 4.44 -10.37
C GLN A 72 -14.95 3.79 -9.02
N GLN A 73 -15.91 3.80 -8.09
CA GLN A 73 -15.76 3.12 -6.81
C GLN A 73 -15.66 1.60 -7.00
N ARG A 74 -16.49 1.01 -7.87
CA ARG A 74 -16.42 -0.42 -8.21
C ARG A 74 -15.07 -0.83 -8.80
N THR A 75 -14.42 0.03 -9.57
CA THR A 75 -13.05 -0.23 -10.05
C THR A 75 -12.07 -0.46 -8.89
N CYS A 76 -12.21 0.25 -7.78
CA CYS A 76 -11.36 0.05 -6.60
C CYS A 76 -11.63 -1.30 -5.94
N VAL A 77 -12.90 -1.75 -5.89
CA VAL A 77 -13.28 -3.07 -5.38
C VAL A 77 -12.69 -4.18 -6.24
N TYR A 78 -12.88 -4.12 -7.56
CA TYR A 78 -12.30 -5.12 -8.48
C TYR A 78 -10.77 -5.18 -8.37
N PHE A 79 -10.14 -4.02 -8.22
CA PHE A 79 -8.69 -3.97 -8.02
C PHE A 79 -8.28 -4.63 -6.69
N ALA A 80 -8.99 -4.33 -5.60
CA ALA A 80 -8.75 -4.93 -4.30
C ALA A 80 -8.91 -6.47 -4.34
N GLU A 81 -9.92 -6.97 -5.05
CA GLU A 81 -10.13 -8.42 -5.22
C GLU A 81 -8.93 -9.10 -5.89
N VAL A 82 -8.42 -8.51 -6.98
CA VAL A 82 -7.24 -9.04 -7.68
C VAL A 82 -6.02 -9.05 -6.76
N VAL A 83 -5.75 -7.94 -6.06
CA VAL A 83 -4.59 -7.82 -5.17
C VAL A 83 -4.69 -8.77 -3.98
N CYS A 84 -5.82 -8.82 -3.29
CA CYS A 84 -6.01 -9.70 -2.13
C CYS A 84 -5.90 -11.17 -2.53
N ASN A 85 -6.52 -11.55 -3.66
CA ASN A 85 -6.43 -12.92 -4.15
C ASN A 85 -5.00 -13.29 -4.57
N TRP A 86 -4.25 -12.34 -5.14
CA TRP A 86 -2.83 -12.55 -5.44
C TRP A 86 -2.01 -12.74 -4.16
N ILE A 87 -2.15 -11.85 -3.17
CA ILE A 87 -1.41 -11.94 -1.89
C ILE A 87 -1.69 -13.26 -1.17
N ARG A 88 -2.97 -13.64 -1.05
CA ARG A 88 -3.41 -14.88 -0.38
C ARG A 88 -2.88 -16.13 -1.07
N ARG A 89 -2.90 -16.19 -2.41
CA ARG A 89 -2.39 -17.34 -3.18
C ARG A 89 -0.89 -17.49 -3.08
N HIS A 90 -0.15 -16.39 -3.12
CA HIS A 90 1.30 -16.41 -3.11
C HIS A 90 1.90 -16.39 -1.70
N ARG A 91 1.06 -16.52 -0.66
CA ARG A 91 1.45 -16.45 0.77
C ARG A 91 2.45 -15.32 1.03
N VAL A 92 2.24 -14.16 0.41
CA VAL A 92 3.06 -12.97 0.62
C VAL A 92 2.61 -12.32 1.93
N VAL A 93 2.72 -13.07 3.03
CA VAL A 93 2.48 -12.59 4.38
C VAL A 93 3.85 -12.49 5.01
N GLY A 94 4.43 -11.29 4.95
CA GLY A 94 5.55 -10.96 5.81
C GLY A 94 5.04 -10.99 7.24
N VAL A 95 5.41 -12.03 7.99
CA VAL A 95 5.17 -12.12 9.43
C VAL A 95 5.95 -10.99 10.08
N HIS A 96 5.26 -10.05 10.73
CA HIS A 96 5.92 -9.18 11.70
C HIS A 96 5.99 -9.96 13.02
N GLU A 97 7.10 -10.69 13.24
CA GLU A 97 7.41 -11.25 14.56
C GLU A 97 7.75 -10.08 15.50
N GLY A 98 6.76 -9.61 16.25
CA GLY A 98 6.99 -8.81 17.44
C GLY A 98 7.43 -9.75 18.56
N GLY A 99 8.74 -9.83 18.79
CA GLY A 99 9.31 -10.44 19.99
C GLY A 99 8.99 -9.60 21.22
N GLY A 100 8.48 -10.25 22.27
CA GLY A 100 8.25 -9.64 23.57
C GLY A 100 9.53 -9.43 24.38
N GLY A 101 9.48 -8.49 25.32
CA GLY A 101 10.49 -8.28 26.35
C GLY A 101 10.20 -7.03 27.17
N ALA A 102 9.64 -7.20 28.37
CA ALA A 102 9.59 -6.17 29.40
C ALA A 102 10.88 -6.20 30.22
N ALA A 103 11.46 -5.03 30.53
CA ALA A 103 12.06 -4.62 31.81
C ALA A 103 13.04 -3.44 31.66
N ASP A 104 12.75 -2.37 32.42
CA ASP A 104 13.62 -1.45 33.18
C ASP A 104 14.75 -0.63 32.51
N ALA A 105 14.62 0.71 32.55
CA ALA A 105 15.47 1.63 33.35
C ALA A 105 15.32 3.13 32.93
N ALA A 106 14.91 3.94 33.91
CA ALA A 106 15.38 5.29 34.32
C ALA A 106 15.80 6.41 33.32
N ASP A 107 15.15 7.57 33.52
CA ASP A 107 15.67 8.94 33.77
C ASP A 107 16.35 9.80 32.67
N GLU A 108 15.72 10.98 32.45
CA GLU A 108 16.20 12.32 32.05
C GLU A 108 17.25 12.53 30.91
N ALA A 109 16.85 13.20 29.83
CA ALA A 109 17.38 14.52 29.39
C ALA A 109 17.11 14.85 27.90
N SER A 110 16.47 15.99 27.67
CA SER A 110 16.56 16.95 26.54
C SER A 110 17.16 16.52 25.18
N GLY A 111 16.37 16.64 24.10
CA GLY A 111 16.87 16.64 22.72
C GLY A 111 15.77 16.71 21.66
N ASP A 112 15.85 17.76 20.84
CA ASP A 112 15.11 18.05 19.59
C ASP A 112 14.89 16.83 18.67
N GLY A 113 13.76 16.80 17.94
CA GLY A 113 13.56 15.82 16.86
C GLY A 113 12.12 15.42 16.59
N GLY A 114 11.46 16.12 15.67
CA GLY A 114 10.11 15.80 15.21
C GLY A 114 9.99 14.54 14.33
N ALA A 115 8.73 14.25 14.04
CA ALA A 115 8.19 13.37 13.01
C ALA A 115 8.13 11.86 13.34
N ALA A 116 6.89 11.42 13.58
CA ALA A 116 6.46 10.04 13.31
C ALA A 116 6.90 9.66 11.89
N GLY A 117 7.96 8.85 11.79
CA GLY A 117 8.53 8.44 10.53
C GLY A 117 7.52 7.63 9.70
N PRO A 118 7.42 7.85 8.39
CA PRO A 118 6.55 7.04 7.54
C PRO A 118 7.05 5.59 7.47
N LEU A 119 6.10 4.64 7.48
CA LEU A 119 6.34 3.21 7.36
C LEU A 119 7.18 2.89 6.10
N ARG A 120 8.37 2.30 6.29
CA ARG A 120 9.17 1.69 5.20
C ARG A 120 8.56 0.34 4.81
N VAL A 121 7.78 0.31 3.73
CA VAL A 121 7.32 -0.95 3.11
C VAL A 121 8.44 -1.52 2.25
N ARG A 122 9.08 -2.60 2.70
CA ARG A 122 10.08 -3.33 1.92
C ARG A 122 9.37 -4.26 0.93
N VAL A 123 9.05 -3.75 -0.26
CA VAL A 123 8.58 -4.55 -1.39
C VAL A 123 9.73 -5.44 -1.86
N ARG A 124 9.66 -6.76 -1.63
CA ARG A 124 10.53 -7.71 -2.36
C ARG A 124 10.15 -7.65 -3.84
N SER A 125 11.18 -7.56 -4.69
CA SER A 125 11.08 -7.40 -6.14
C SER A 125 10.04 -8.34 -6.76
N MET A 126 9.15 -7.80 -7.60
CA MET A 126 8.22 -8.55 -8.44
C MET A 126 8.86 -9.01 -9.77
N SER A 127 10.11 -9.45 -9.74
CA SER A 127 10.80 -10.00 -10.92
C SER A 127 11.59 -11.26 -10.55
N ASP A 128 11.07 -12.41 -10.98
CA ASP A 128 11.80 -13.42 -11.78
C ASP A 128 11.14 -14.79 -11.58
N GLY A 129 10.29 -15.15 -12.54
CA GLY A 129 9.58 -16.41 -12.59
C GLY A 129 9.16 -16.73 -14.01
N ALA A 130 10.08 -16.55 -14.96
CA ALA A 130 9.91 -17.02 -16.33
C ALA A 130 11.27 -17.47 -16.89
N GLY A 131 11.46 -18.79 -16.93
CA GLY A 131 12.34 -19.45 -17.90
C GLY A 131 13.76 -19.77 -17.44
N ALA A 132 13.94 -20.93 -16.81
CA ALA A 132 15.11 -21.79 -17.03
C ALA A 132 14.83 -23.20 -16.49
N ALA A 133 14.15 -24.02 -17.29
CA ALA A 133 14.19 -25.47 -17.17
C ALA A 133 14.38 -26.01 -18.60
N VAL A 134 15.61 -26.37 -18.95
CA VAL A 134 15.92 -27.43 -19.92
C VAL A 134 17.22 -28.11 -19.48
N ASP A 135 17.02 -29.33 -19.01
CA ASP A 135 17.84 -30.53 -18.84
C ASP A 135 19.36 -30.51 -18.59
N ALA A 136 19.70 -31.36 -17.61
CA ALA A 136 20.99 -31.97 -17.38
C ALA A 136 21.02 -33.39 -17.97
N SER A 137 22.19 -33.75 -18.50
CA SER A 137 22.71 -35.11 -18.81
C SER A 137 22.06 -35.92 -19.93
#